data_AF-A0A914TW22-F1
#
_entry.id   AF-A0A914TW22-F1
#
_cell.length_a   1.000
_cell.length_b   1.000
_cell.length_c   1.000
_cell.angle_alpha   90.00
_cell.angle_beta   90.00
_cell.angle_gamma   90.00
#
_symmetry.space_group_name_H-M   'P 1'
#
loop_
_entity.id
_entity.type
_entity.pdbx_description
1 polymer ?
#
loop_
_entity_poly.entity_id
_entity_poly.type
_entity_poly.pdbx_seq_one_letter_code
_entity_poly.pdbx_strand_id
1 'polypeptide(L)'
;MDVRTEDITVPWSQAPDPSEQQYGSWRLAVFQDVQESRDGSKLYFLYDPFADDNCITTGGRKGTTCFAVFDNNRKCFVAQIILRVQGRVKFVFAVPKASSNGGGDQFVLVTQSEDYGTFTCHFWKLTLSHDGLNLAHEPTSLLTAPVAFEGDFICSMRDDAPEIVFVHSPGMNITRIAADATSPREPIERFSVPNAELGHFYDGFLHG
;
A
#
# COMPACT_ATOMS: atom_id res chain seq x y z
N MET A 1 18.74 5.16 1.25
CA MET A 1 18.40 5.74 2.56
C MET A 1 18.78 4.68 3.59
N ASP A 2 19.80 4.92 4.41
CA ASP A 2 20.26 3.95 5.40
C ASP A 2 19.38 4.03 6.64
N VAL A 3 18.59 3.00 6.90
CA VAL A 3 17.84 2.84 8.16
C VAL A 3 18.84 2.42 9.24
N ARG A 4 19.03 3.25 10.27
CA ARG A 4 19.90 2.89 11.41
C ARG A 4 19.07 2.13 12.45
N THR A 5 19.64 1.07 13.04
CA THR A 5 18.97 0.21 14.03
C THR A 5 18.45 0.97 15.27
N GLU A 6 19.00 2.15 15.52
CA GLU A 6 18.59 3.08 16.59
C GLU A 6 17.24 3.77 16.30
N ASP A 7 16.74 3.74 15.06
CA ASP A 7 15.51 4.43 14.65
C ASP A 7 14.21 3.71 15.04
N ILE A 8 14.30 2.48 15.52
CA ILE A 8 13.13 1.67 15.90
C ILE A 8 13.20 1.14 17.33
N THR A 9 14.27 1.36 18.08
CA THR A 9 14.42 0.83 19.45
C THR A 9 14.41 1.94 20.49
N VAL A 10 13.74 1.71 21.62
CA VAL A 10 13.79 2.64 22.76
C VAL A 10 15.18 2.53 23.40
N PRO A 11 15.89 3.64 23.66
CA PRO A 11 17.18 3.61 24.33
C PRO A 11 17.08 2.89 25.68
N TRP A 12 18.08 2.05 25.98
CA TRP A 12 18.20 1.41 27.29
C TRP A 12 18.12 2.47 28.40
N SER A 13 17.29 2.22 29.42
CA SER A 13 16.95 3.09 30.58
C SER A 13 15.81 4.10 30.42
N GLN A 14 15.25 4.30 29.23
CA GLN A 14 14.03 5.09 29.08
C GLN A 14 12.78 4.21 29.26
N ALA A 15 11.76 4.78 29.91
CA ALA A 15 10.45 4.16 29.94
C ALA A 15 9.89 4.11 28.51
N PRO A 16 9.30 2.98 28.07
CA PRO A 16 8.67 2.90 26.77
C PRO A 16 7.50 3.89 26.71
N ASP A 17 7.23 4.41 25.51
CA ASP A 17 6.08 5.27 25.27
C ASP A 17 4.78 4.52 25.69
N PRO A 18 3.82 5.16 26.38
CA PRO A 18 2.57 4.51 26.78
C PRO A 18 1.81 3.82 25.64
N SER A 19 1.92 4.35 24.41
CA SER A 19 1.31 3.76 23.21
C SER A 19 1.84 2.35 22.89
N GLU A 20 3.06 2.00 23.33
CA GLU A 20 3.62 0.64 23.19
C GLU A 20 2.80 -0.42 23.91
N GLN A 21 2.09 -0.08 24.99
CA GLN A 21 1.23 -1.04 25.69
C GLN A 21 0.05 -1.48 24.82
N GLN A 22 -0.43 -0.59 23.96
CA GLN A 22 -1.58 -0.84 23.10
C GLN A 22 -1.17 -1.31 21.70
N TYR A 23 -0.09 -0.75 21.16
CA TYR A 23 0.30 -0.89 19.75
C TYR A 23 1.67 -1.56 19.55
N GLY A 24 2.38 -1.92 20.63
CA GLY A 24 3.70 -2.54 20.53
C GLY A 24 3.72 -3.90 19.83
N SER A 25 2.57 -4.58 19.74
CA SER A 25 2.44 -5.84 19.00
C SER A 25 2.73 -5.70 17.50
N TRP A 26 2.57 -4.50 16.92
CA TRP A 26 2.88 -4.22 15.51
C TRP A 26 4.38 -4.33 15.18
N ARG A 27 5.27 -4.25 16.19
CA ARG A 27 6.71 -4.48 16.02
C ARG A 27 7.04 -5.90 15.56
N LEU A 28 6.11 -6.83 15.78
CA LEU A 28 6.22 -8.24 15.44
C LEU A 28 5.26 -8.61 14.31
N ALA A 29 4.81 -7.67 13.49
CA ALA A 29 3.91 -7.95 12.38
C ALA A 29 4.68 -8.03 11.05
N VAL A 30 4.17 -8.83 10.12
CA VAL A 30 4.58 -8.74 8.71
C VAL A 30 3.78 -7.68 7.99
N PHE A 31 4.49 -6.80 7.29
CA PHE A 31 3.90 -5.75 6.47
C PHE A 31 4.15 -6.02 5.00
N GLN A 32 3.14 -5.76 4.19
CA GLN A 32 3.19 -5.94 2.75
C GLN A 32 3.98 -4.80 2.08
N ASP A 33 3.88 -3.59 2.64
CA ASP A 33 4.45 -2.37 2.08
C ASP A 33 4.49 -1.26 3.16
N VAL A 34 5.20 -0.16 2.89
CA VAL A 34 5.31 1.00 3.79
C VAL A 34 5.36 2.30 3.00
N GLN A 35 4.66 3.32 3.50
CA GLN A 35 4.72 4.67 2.94
C GLN A 35 4.98 5.71 4.03
N GLU A 36 5.76 6.72 3.69
CA GLU A 36 6.04 7.85 4.58
C GLU A 36 5.01 8.96 4.37
N SER A 37 4.60 9.61 5.46
CA SER A 37 3.82 10.85 5.42
C SER A 37 4.57 11.95 4.67
N ARG A 38 3.86 12.91 4.06
CA ARG A 38 4.51 14.02 3.35
C ARG A 38 5.50 14.82 4.20
N ASP A 39 5.18 15.00 5.48
CA ASP A 39 6.03 15.76 6.42
C ASP A 39 7.11 14.92 7.11
N GLY A 40 7.22 13.64 6.77
CA GLY A 40 8.16 12.68 7.37
C GLY A 40 7.89 12.34 8.84
N SER A 41 6.77 12.79 9.42
CA SER A 41 6.47 12.56 10.83
C SER A 41 5.96 11.15 11.13
N LYS A 42 5.45 10.43 10.12
CA LYS A 42 4.84 9.11 10.26
C LYS A 42 5.21 8.15 9.15
N LEU A 43 5.20 6.87 9.49
CA LEU A 43 5.23 5.76 8.54
C LEU A 43 3.92 4.98 8.64
N TYR A 44 3.36 4.65 7.48
CA TYR A 44 2.15 3.89 7.31
C TYR A 44 2.50 2.50 6.80
N PHE A 45 2.52 1.53 7.72
CA PHE A 45 2.82 0.15 7.38
C PHE A 45 1.54 -0.57 6.97
N LEU A 46 1.51 -1.06 5.73
CA LEU A 46 0.37 -1.80 5.17
C LEU A 46 0.36 -3.23 5.72
N TYR A 47 -0.58 -3.51 6.61
CA TYR A 47 -0.68 -4.81 7.24
C TYR A 47 -1.56 -5.78 6.43
N ASP A 48 -0.97 -6.90 6.00
CA ASP A 48 -1.70 -8.04 5.43
C ASP A 48 -1.86 -9.13 6.51
N PRO A 49 -3.08 -9.33 7.05
CA PRO A 49 -3.31 -10.35 8.06
C PRO A 49 -3.07 -11.77 7.53
N PHE A 50 -3.24 -12.03 6.23
CA PHE A 50 -2.98 -13.36 5.68
C PHE A 50 -1.49 -13.66 5.56
N ALA A 51 -0.69 -12.67 5.16
CA ALA A 51 0.76 -12.84 5.09
C ALA A 51 1.35 -13.05 6.50
N ASP A 52 0.87 -12.28 7.49
CA ASP A 52 1.33 -12.41 8.87
C ASP A 52 0.92 -13.74 9.52
N ASP A 53 -0.31 -14.23 9.32
CA ASP A 53 -0.77 -15.52 9.88
C ASP A 53 -0.01 -16.71 9.29
N ASN A 54 0.48 -16.60 8.04
CA ASN A 54 1.30 -17.61 7.39
C ASN A 54 2.79 -17.43 7.63
N CYS A 55 3.19 -16.36 8.32
CA CYS A 55 4.58 -16.10 8.64
C CYS A 55 4.99 -16.92 9.86
N ILE A 56 5.99 -17.79 9.69
CA ILE A 56 6.45 -18.70 10.74
C ILE A 56 7.18 -17.95 11.87
N THR A 57 7.59 -16.69 11.65
CA THR A 57 8.50 -15.96 12.55
C THR A 57 7.81 -14.97 13.49
N THR A 58 6.57 -14.56 13.21
CA THR A 58 5.92 -13.42 13.91
C THR A 58 4.83 -13.83 14.90
N GLY A 59 4.53 -15.12 15.03
CA GLY A 59 3.38 -15.61 15.80
C GLY A 59 2.06 -15.45 15.02
N GLY A 60 0.91 -15.47 15.71
CA GLY A 60 -0.40 -15.32 15.05
C GLY A 60 -0.72 -13.88 14.63
N ARG A 61 -1.73 -13.71 13.77
CA ARG A 61 -2.15 -12.38 13.28
C ARG A 61 -2.36 -11.34 14.40
N LYS A 62 -1.94 -10.09 14.15
CA LYS A 62 -2.08 -8.94 15.08
C LYS A 62 -3.39 -8.19 14.94
N GLY A 63 -4.07 -8.30 13.80
CA GLY A 63 -5.32 -7.59 13.57
C GLY A 63 -5.98 -7.92 12.24
N THR A 64 -6.78 -6.96 11.76
CA THR A 64 -7.38 -6.95 10.42
C THR A 64 -6.57 -6.06 9.49
N THR A 65 -6.85 -6.10 8.18
CA THR A 65 -6.27 -5.19 7.19
C THR A 65 -6.34 -3.73 7.65
N CYS A 66 -5.18 -3.11 7.79
CA CYS A 66 -5.06 -1.74 8.30
C CYS A 66 -3.74 -1.10 7.88
N PHE A 67 -3.61 0.20 8.12
CA PHE A 67 -2.30 0.80 8.36
C PHE A 67 -1.97 0.72 9.84
N ALA A 68 -0.83 0.13 10.18
CA ALA A 68 -0.19 0.35 11.46
C ALA A 68 0.65 1.64 11.36
N VAL A 69 0.35 2.61 12.22
CA VAL A 69 0.94 3.95 12.14
C VAL A 69 2.11 4.05 13.11
N PHE A 70 3.31 4.23 12.58
CA PHE A 70 4.51 4.48 13.36
C PHE A 70 4.80 5.98 13.36
N ASP A 71 5.04 6.55 14.53
CA ASP A 71 5.41 7.96 14.68
C ASP A 71 6.94 8.07 14.75
N ASN A 72 7.54 8.76 13.78
CA ASN A 72 8.99 8.88 13.67
C ASN A 72 9.61 9.71 14.79
N ASN A 73 8.86 10.63 15.40
CA ASN A 73 9.35 11.45 16.50
C ASN A 73 9.32 10.67 17.81
N ARG A 74 8.24 9.91 18.04
CA ARG A 74 8.07 9.08 19.25
C ARG A 74 8.72 7.71 19.15
N LYS A 75 9.16 7.31 17.95
CA LYS A 75 9.85 6.04 17.65
C LYS A 75 9.03 4.81 18.09
N CYS A 76 7.70 4.88 17.97
CA CYS A 76 6.77 3.82 18.35
C CYS A 76 5.52 3.79 17.47
N PHE A 77 4.79 2.67 17.50
CA PHE A 77 3.46 2.59 16.92
C PHE A 77 2.44 3.33 17.80
N VAL A 78 1.60 4.14 17.18
CA VAL A 78 0.69 5.08 17.89
C VAL A 78 -0.77 4.92 17.51
N ALA A 79 -1.07 4.24 16.40
CA ALA A 79 -2.44 4.03 15.94
C ALA A 79 -2.55 2.84 14.98
N GLN A 80 -3.79 2.45 14.72
CA GLN A 80 -4.16 1.57 13.61
C GLN A 80 -5.32 2.20 12.83
N ILE A 81 -5.24 2.22 11.51
CA ILE A 81 -6.26 2.75 10.61
C ILE A 81 -6.87 1.59 9.83
N ILE A 82 -8.08 1.16 10.21
CA ILE A 82 -8.75 0.02 9.57
C ILE A 82 -9.09 0.33 8.11
N LEU A 83 -8.72 -0.57 7.20
CA LEU A 83 -8.98 -0.43 5.77
C LEU A 83 -10.08 -1.38 5.34
N ARG A 84 -11.28 -0.84 5.10
CA ARG A 84 -12.46 -1.60 4.66
C ARG A 84 -12.49 -1.66 3.13
N VAL A 85 -11.71 -2.59 2.57
CA VAL A 85 -11.58 -2.77 1.13
C VAL A 85 -11.78 -4.22 0.72
N GLN A 86 -12.15 -4.45 -0.53
CA GLN A 86 -12.29 -5.79 -1.08
C GLN A 86 -10.91 -6.35 -1.48
N GLY A 87 -10.67 -7.64 -1.20
CA GLY A 87 -9.45 -8.34 -1.61
C GLY A 87 -8.30 -8.23 -0.61
N ARG A 88 -7.22 -8.97 -0.90
CA ARG A 88 -5.96 -8.94 -0.14
C ARG A 88 -5.11 -7.76 -0.58
N VAL A 89 -4.44 -7.11 0.35
CA VAL A 89 -3.58 -5.96 0.06
C VAL A 89 -2.30 -6.38 -0.64
N LYS A 90 -1.79 -5.54 -1.55
CA LYS A 90 -0.61 -5.85 -2.36
C LYS A 90 0.41 -4.73 -2.38
N PHE A 91 -0.03 -3.49 -2.64
CA PHE A 91 0.83 -2.33 -2.75
C PHE A 91 0.11 -1.10 -2.22
N VAL A 92 0.86 -0.14 -1.71
CA VAL A 92 0.38 1.21 -1.43
C VAL A 92 1.33 2.21 -2.09
N PHE A 93 0.78 3.26 -2.71
CA PHE A 93 1.57 4.33 -3.33
C PHE A 93 1.16 5.68 -2.76
N ALA A 94 2.12 6.52 -2.38
CA ALA A 94 1.86 7.90 -1.98
C ALA A 94 1.52 8.78 -3.19
N VAL A 95 0.47 9.60 -3.10
CA VAL A 95 0.05 10.48 -4.21
C VAL A 95 0.84 11.81 -4.14
N PRO A 96 1.73 12.13 -5.12
CA PRO A 96 2.70 13.23 -4.99
C PRO A 96 2.07 14.63 -4.99
N LYS A 97 0.81 14.74 -5.44
CA LYS A 97 0.08 16.01 -5.62
C LYS A 97 -1.27 16.03 -4.89
N ALA A 98 -1.35 15.53 -3.67
CA ALA A 98 -2.53 15.75 -2.86
C ALA A 98 -2.65 17.26 -2.53
N SER A 99 -3.46 17.96 -3.32
CA SER A 99 -3.65 19.41 -3.29
C SER A 99 -3.92 19.90 -1.87
N SER A 100 -3.28 21.01 -1.53
CA SER A 100 -3.28 21.79 -0.28
C SER A 100 -4.65 22.29 0.23
N ASN A 101 -5.76 21.69 -0.21
CA ASN A 101 -7.11 22.11 0.16
C ASN A 101 -7.72 21.09 1.14
N GLY A 102 -7.18 21.07 2.36
CA GLY A 102 -7.87 20.57 3.56
C GLY A 102 -7.81 19.08 3.88
N GLY A 103 -7.13 18.24 3.08
CA GLY A 103 -6.96 16.81 3.36
C GLY A 103 -5.56 16.47 3.89
N GLY A 104 -5.44 15.40 4.69
CA GLY A 104 -4.16 14.80 5.07
C GLY A 104 -3.50 14.04 3.92
N ASP A 105 -2.56 13.15 4.25
CA ASP A 105 -1.87 12.34 3.24
C ASP A 105 -2.85 11.48 2.41
N GLN A 106 -2.51 11.28 1.13
CA GLN A 106 -3.32 10.49 0.21
C GLN A 106 -2.48 9.35 -0.36
N PHE A 107 -3.13 8.20 -0.48
CA PHE A 107 -2.51 6.99 -1.00
C PHE A 107 -3.42 6.31 -2.02
N VAL A 108 -2.80 5.55 -2.91
CA VAL A 108 -3.49 4.52 -3.70
C VAL A 108 -3.18 3.17 -3.09
N LEU A 109 -4.20 2.46 -2.62
CA LEU A 109 -4.09 1.09 -2.16
C LEU A 109 -4.51 0.15 -3.30
N VAL A 110 -3.65 -0.82 -3.58
CA VAL A 110 -3.93 -1.89 -4.55
C VAL A 110 -4.27 -3.16 -3.79
N THR A 111 -5.43 -3.73 -4.10
CA THR A 111 -5.86 -5.02 -3.56
C THR A 111 -6.18 -6.00 -4.68
N GLN A 112 -6.12 -7.29 -4.36
CA GLN A 112 -6.38 -8.38 -5.27
C GLN A 112 -7.42 -9.33 -4.66
N SER A 113 -8.49 -9.61 -5.41
CA SER A 113 -9.40 -10.72 -5.15
C SER A 113 -9.16 -11.84 -6.15
N GLU A 114 -9.51 -13.06 -5.77
CA GLU A 114 -9.48 -14.25 -6.61
C GLU A 114 -10.88 -14.85 -6.63
N ASP A 115 -11.36 -15.19 -7.83
CA ASP A 115 -12.60 -15.92 -8.03
C ASP A 115 -12.39 -16.99 -9.11
N TYR A 116 -12.50 -18.26 -8.73
CA TYR A 116 -12.32 -19.42 -9.60
C TYR A 116 -11.10 -19.36 -10.54
N GLY A 117 -9.94 -18.93 -10.02
CA GLY A 117 -8.68 -18.84 -10.78
C GLY A 117 -8.55 -17.59 -11.66
N THR A 118 -9.57 -16.73 -11.71
CA THR A 118 -9.45 -15.38 -12.26
C THR A 118 -9.13 -14.41 -11.14
N PHE A 119 -8.10 -13.59 -11.33
CA PHE A 119 -7.75 -12.55 -10.38
C PHE A 119 -8.35 -11.22 -10.81
N THR A 120 -8.61 -10.37 -9.83
CA THR A 120 -9.16 -9.03 -10.06
C THR A 120 -8.44 -8.04 -9.15
N CYS A 121 -7.80 -7.04 -9.76
CA CYS A 121 -7.13 -5.96 -9.07
C CYS A 121 -8.06 -4.75 -8.90
N HIS A 122 -8.13 -4.27 -7.67
CA HIS A 122 -8.89 -3.08 -7.26
C HIS A 122 -7.91 -1.98 -6.86
N PHE A 123 -8.26 -0.74 -7.16
CA PHE A 123 -7.44 0.43 -6.91
C PHE A 123 -8.26 1.42 -6.08
N TRP A 124 -7.85 1.66 -4.85
CA TRP A 124 -8.59 2.47 -3.88
C TRP A 124 -7.82 3.74 -3.57
N LYS A 125 -8.52 4.89 -3.63
CA LYS A 125 -8.03 6.13 -3.06
C LYS A 125 -8.28 6.13 -1.56
N LEU A 126 -7.21 6.35 -0.81
CA LEU A 126 -7.22 6.60 0.62
C LEU A 126 -6.91 8.07 0.85
N THR A 127 -7.61 8.71 1.78
CA THR A 127 -7.29 10.06 2.24
C THR A 127 -7.34 10.05 3.74
N LEU A 128 -6.25 10.46 4.37
CA LEU A 128 -6.14 10.53 5.82
C LEU A 128 -6.67 11.87 6.33
N SER A 129 -7.07 11.88 7.60
CA SER A 129 -7.27 13.11 8.37
C SER A 129 -5.96 13.90 8.49
N HIS A 130 -6.07 15.18 8.85
CA HIS A 130 -4.90 16.07 8.96
C HIS A 130 -3.86 15.58 9.98
N ASP A 131 -4.26 14.89 11.05
CA ASP A 131 -3.34 14.29 12.02
C ASP A 131 -2.69 13.00 11.54
N GLY A 132 -3.14 12.46 10.40
CA GLY A 132 -2.64 11.22 9.83
C GLY A 132 -2.97 9.98 10.68
N LEU A 133 -3.93 10.05 11.60
CA LEU A 133 -4.27 8.94 12.51
C LEU A 133 -5.59 8.24 12.16
N ASN A 134 -6.36 8.79 11.23
CA ASN A 134 -7.63 8.22 10.77
C ASN A 134 -7.81 8.42 9.26
N LEU A 135 -8.80 7.74 8.68
CA LEU A 135 -9.30 8.09 7.35
C LEU A 135 -10.17 9.35 7.44
N ALA A 136 -10.02 10.26 6.48
CA ALA A 136 -10.93 11.39 6.32
C ALA A 136 -12.32 10.95 5.83
N HIS A 137 -12.37 9.86 5.07
CA HIS A 137 -13.56 9.21 4.55
C HIS A 137 -13.26 7.76 4.16
N GLU A 138 -14.29 6.94 3.96
CA GLU A 138 -14.12 5.56 3.49
C GLU A 138 -13.31 5.48 2.17
N PRO A 139 -12.54 4.39 1.96
CA PRO A 139 -11.81 4.16 0.71
C PRO A 139 -12.73 4.23 -0.50
N THR A 140 -12.30 4.93 -1.56
CA THR A 140 -13.10 5.10 -2.78
C THR A 140 -12.40 4.43 -3.96
N SER A 141 -13.13 3.69 -4.80
CA SER A 141 -12.54 3.10 -6.00
C SER A 141 -12.06 4.18 -6.98
N LEU A 142 -10.88 4.00 -7.56
CA LEU A 142 -10.37 4.85 -8.66
C LEU A 142 -10.98 4.45 -10.01
N LEU A 143 -11.39 3.19 -10.14
CA LEU A 143 -11.97 2.66 -11.39
C LEU A 143 -13.45 2.35 -11.25
N THR A 144 -14.19 2.57 -12.32
CA THR A 144 -15.60 2.14 -12.50
C THR A 144 -15.75 0.63 -12.44
N ALA A 145 -14.76 -0.09 -12.96
CA ALA A 145 -14.66 -1.54 -12.88
C ALA A 145 -13.21 -1.94 -12.54
N PRO A 146 -13.01 -2.95 -11.69
CA PRO A 146 -11.67 -3.45 -11.39
C PRO A 146 -11.07 -4.15 -12.60
N VAL A 147 -9.75 -4.40 -12.57
CA VAL A 147 -9.01 -4.99 -13.70
C VAL A 147 -8.85 -6.49 -13.48
N ALA A 148 -9.48 -7.29 -14.34
CA ALA A 148 -9.32 -8.75 -14.32
C ALA A 148 -8.02 -9.18 -15.02
N PHE A 149 -7.38 -10.24 -14.51
CA PHE A 149 -6.16 -10.84 -15.04
C PHE A 149 -6.03 -12.32 -14.60
N GLU A 150 -5.15 -13.09 -15.25
CA GLU A 150 -5.07 -14.55 -15.03
C GLU A 150 -3.73 -15.04 -14.45
N GLY A 151 -2.67 -14.24 -14.49
CA GLY A 151 -1.34 -14.66 -14.03
C GLY A 151 -0.66 -13.61 -13.17
N ASP A 152 0.60 -13.30 -13.49
CA ASP A 152 1.37 -12.29 -12.76
C ASP A 152 1.00 -10.86 -13.18
N PHE A 153 1.36 -9.93 -12.30
CA PHE A 153 1.24 -8.50 -12.56
C PHE A 153 2.37 -7.71 -11.91
N ILE A 154 2.68 -6.57 -12.52
CA ILE A 154 3.51 -5.51 -11.97
C ILE A 154 2.62 -4.30 -11.74
N CYS A 155 2.75 -3.67 -10.58
CA CYS A 155 2.08 -2.42 -10.30
C CYS A 155 3.12 -1.41 -9.83
N SER A 156 3.12 -0.22 -10.41
CA SER A 156 4.02 0.86 -10.05
C SER A 156 3.33 2.20 -10.21
N MET A 157 3.82 3.23 -9.53
CA MET A 157 3.43 4.61 -9.77
C MET A 157 4.50 5.31 -10.61
N ARG A 158 4.07 6.17 -11.52
CA ARG A 158 4.97 7.02 -12.29
C ARG A 158 5.55 8.14 -11.43
N ASP A 159 6.83 8.43 -11.65
CA ASP A 159 7.51 9.55 -10.99
C ASP A 159 7.16 10.90 -11.63
N ASP A 160 6.82 10.91 -12.92
CA ASP A 160 6.57 12.13 -13.71
C ASP A 160 5.09 12.56 -13.73
N ALA A 161 4.18 11.66 -13.39
CA ALA A 161 2.74 11.89 -13.39
C ALA A 161 2.04 11.14 -12.24
N PRO A 162 0.92 11.65 -11.68
CA PRO A 162 0.16 10.96 -10.63
C PRO A 162 -0.65 9.79 -11.22
N GLU A 163 0.04 8.79 -11.76
CA GLU A 163 -0.54 7.68 -12.48
C GLU A 163 0.03 6.36 -12.01
N ILE A 164 -0.85 5.39 -11.77
CA ILE A 164 -0.49 4.00 -11.58
C ILE A 164 -0.41 3.32 -12.94
N VAL A 165 0.68 2.59 -13.16
CA VAL A 165 0.89 1.70 -14.30
C VAL A 165 0.71 0.28 -13.79
N PHE A 166 -0.35 -0.36 -14.26
CA PHE A 166 -0.64 -1.76 -13.98
C PHE A 166 -0.34 -2.59 -15.23
N VAL A 167 0.67 -3.45 -15.13
CA VAL A 167 1.08 -4.36 -16.20
C VAL A 167 0.67 -5.77 -15.80
N HIS A 168 -0.07 -6.49 -16.65
CA HIS A 168 -0.54 -7.82 -16.29
C HIS A 168 -0.60 -8.78 -17.48
N SER A 169 -0.50 -10.06 -17.14
CA SER A 169 -0.69 -11.20 -18.04
C SER A 169 -2.19 -11.53 -18.24
N PRO A 170 -2.57 -12.32 -19.26
CA PRO A 170 -1.73 -12.98 -20.28
C PRO A 170 -1.11 -12.01 -21.30
N GLY A 171 0.11 -12.29 -21.78
CA GLY A 171 0.89 -11.35 -22.58
C GLY A 171 1.39 -10.15 -21.76
N MET A 172 1.51 -8.99 -22.38
CA MET A 172 1.84 -7.73 -21.72
C MET A 172 0.76 -6.69 -21.97
N ASN A 173 -0.20 -6.59 -21.06
CA ASN A 173 -1.24 -5.57 -21.07
C ASN A 173 -0.91 -4.48 -20.07
N ILE A 174 -1.02 -3.23 -20.49
CA ILE A 174 -0.74 -2.06 -19.68
C ILE A 174 -2.04 -1.28 -19.50
N THR A 175 -2.39 -1.01 -18.25
CA THR A 175 -3.49 -0.11 -17.87
C THR A 175 -2.91 1.06 -17.07
N ARG A 176 -3.13 2.29 -17.56
CA ARG A 176 -2.76 3.53 -16.87
C ARG A 176 -3.94 4.10 -16.12
N ILE A 177 -3.79 4.31 -14.82
CA ILE A 177 -4.87 4.71 -13.91
C ILE A 177 -4.46 6.02 -13.25
N ALA A 178 -5.36 7.00 -13.18
CA ALA A 178 -5.05 8.22 -12.44
C ALA A 178 -5.14 7.99 -10.94
N ALA A 179 -4.05 8.28 -10.23
CA ALA A 179 -3.96 8.19 -8.79
C ALA A 179 -4.68 9.36 -8.07
N ASP A 180 -4.82 10.49 -8.76
CA ASP A 180 -5.42 11.72 -8.21
C ASP A 180 -6.93 11.84 -8.44
N ALA A 181 -7.55 10.87 -9.13
CA ALA A 181 -8.99 10.89 -9.43
C ALA A 181 -9.83 11.09 -8.15
N THR A 182 -10.87 11.92 -8.24
CA THR A 182 -11.78 12.22 -7.12
C THR A 182 -13.01 11.31 -7.10
N SER A 183 -13.24 10.58 -8.18
CA SER A 183 -14.36 9.66 -8.35
C SER A 183 -13.94 8.52 -9.28
N PRO A 184 -14.61 7.35 -9.19
CA PRO A 184 -14.38 6.24 -10.12
C PRO A 184 -14.49 6.69 -11.58
N ARG A 185 -13.55 6.27 -12.42
CA ARG A 185 -13.55 6.55 -13.87
C ARG A 185 -12.91 5.42 -14.67
N GLU A 186 -13.04 5.47 -15.99
CA GLU A 186 -12.25 4.58 -16.85
C GLU A 186 -10.75 4.89 -16.77
N PRO A 187 -9.88 3.90 -17.04
CA PRO A 187 -8.44 4.16 -17.12
C PRO A 187 -8.10 5.26 -18.12
N ILE A 188 -6.98 5.94 -17.88
CA ILE A 188 -6.44 6.94 -18.81
C ILE A 188 -6.17 6.28 -20.17
N GLU A 189 -5.58 5.08 -20.12
CA GLU A 189 -5.17 4.35 -21.31
C GLU A 189 -5.12 2.86 -21.01
N ARG A 190 -5.42 2.05 -22.03
CA ARG A 190 -5.22 0.60 -22.05
C ARG A 190 -4.59 0.23 -23.38
N PHE A 191 -3.46 -0.47 -23.35
CA PHE A 191 -2.83 -1.01 -24.54
C PHE A 191 -2.10 -2.31 -24.24
N SER A 192 -1.88 -3.12 -25.28
CA SER A 192 -1.14 -4.36 -25.18
C SER A 192 0.08 -4.28 -26.09
N VAL A 193 1.19 -4.87 -25.67
CA VAL A 193 2.37 -4.96 -26.53
C VAL A 193 2.33 -6.30 -27.28
N PRO A 194 2.26 -6.29 -28.62
CA PRO A 194 2.18 -7.51 -29.40
C PRO A 194 3.41 -8.39 -29.17
N ASN A 195 3.17 -9.70 -29.00
CA ASN A 195 4.21 -10.73 -28.82
C ASN A 195 5.12 -10.52 -27.60
N ALA A 196 4.72 -9.68 -26.64
CA ALA A 196 5.43 -9.53 -25.38
C ALA A 196 4.77 -10.37 -24.29
N GLU A 197 5.62 -11.00 -23.47
CA GLU A 197 5.22 -11.76 -22.29
C GLU A 197 5.78 -11.08 -21.06
N LEU A 198 4.95 -10.95 -20.02
CA LEU A 198 5.37 -10.33 -18.76
C LEU A 198 6.53 -11.08 -18.10
N GLY A 199 6.57 -12.42 -18.24
CA GLY A 199 7.66 -13.24 -17.71
C GLY A 199 9.04 -12.85 -18.23
N HIS A 200 9.16 -12.51 -19.52
CA HIS A 200 10.43 -12.07 -20.11
C HIS A 200 10.94 -10.76 -19.50
N PHE A 201 10.04 -9.90 -19.02
CA PHE A 201 10.42 -8.66 -18.37
C PHE A 201 11.11 -8.95 -17.02
N TYR A 202 10.58 -9.89 -16.22
CA TYR A 202 11.22 -10.30 -14.97
C TYR A 202 12.62 -10.89 -15.18
N ASP A 203 12.79 -11.74 -16.19
CA ASP A 203 14.09 -12.35 -16.52
C ASP A 203 15.15 -11.29 -16.88
N GLY A 204 14.74 -10.21 -17.56
CA GLY A 204 15.61 -9.10 -17.91
C GLY A 204 16.13 -8.30 -16.71
N PHE A 205 15.40 -8.27 -15.59
CA PHE A 205 15.83 -7.58 -14.36
C PHE A 205 16.69 -8.47 -13.44
N LEU A 206 16.53 -9.80 -13.50
CA LEU A 206 17.30 -10.73 -12.67
C LEU A 206 18.69 -11.06 -13.25
N HIS A 207 18.91 -10.79 -14.53
CA HIS A 207 20.16 -11.08 -15.25
C HIS A 207 20.91 -9.84 -15.75
N GLY A 208 20.55 -8.65 -15.26
CA GLY A 208 21.21 -7.37 -15.57
C GLY A 208 22.34 -7.00 -14.60
#